data_AF-A0A7W1BG27-F1
#
_entry.id   AF-A0A7W1BG27-F1
#
_cell.length_a   1.000
_cell.length_b   1.000
_cell.length_c   1.000
_cell.angle_alpha   90.00
_cell.angle_beta   90.00
_cell.angle_gamma   90.00
#
_symmetry.space_group_name_H-M   'P 1'
#
loop_
_entity.id
_entity.type
_entity.pdbx_description
1 polymer ?
#
loop_
_entity_poly.entity_id
_entity_poly.type
_entity_poly.pdbx_seq_one_letter_code
_entity_poly.pdbx_strand_id
1 'polypeptide(L)'
;MTAGTGHDEVRDLLPAAALEILDGEELRRVVAHTRECAECAELLDEYRSVAFALTDLLPPSAPPRSGALRARLLARAREERQGAAETPGRPRITSVVNMWMGWAVAAGMAGVLLVHHAVHRPLVWGWVATGALALLLVVIGGYARIQRSRVSALRDRVTALESVTTRRSEGEG
;
A
#
# COMPACT_ATOMS: atom_id res chain seq x y z
N MET A 1 9.84 -30.90 19.97
CA MET A 1 11.31 -30.79 19.81
C MET A 1 11.66 -30.73 18.31
N THR A 2 11.29 -29.67 17.60
CA THR A 2 11.49 -29.55 16.13
C THR A 2 11.92 -28.14 15.69
N ALA A 3 12.41 -27.30 16.60
CA ALA A 3 12.81 -25.92 16.28
C ALA A 3 14.30 -25.76 15.92
N GLY A 4 15.13 -26.80 16.13
CA GLY A 4 16.59 -26.72 15.93
C GLY A 4 17.08 -27.11 14.53
N THR A 5 16.42 -28.03 13.84
CA THR A 5 16.91 -28.56 12.54
C THR A 5 16.68 -27.61 11.36
N GLY A 6 15.63 -26.78 11.39
CA GLY A 6 15.33 -25.88 10.27
C GLY A 6 16.19 -24.61 10.23
N HIS A 7 16.62 -24.09 11.38
CA HIS A 7 17.36 -22.82 11.43
C HIS A 7 18.77 -22.97 10.84
N ASP A 8 19.53 -23.97 11.30
CA ASP A 8 20.90 -24.20 10.82
C ASP A 8 20.92 -24.60 9.34
N GLU A 9 20.00 -25.47 8.91
CA GLU A 9 19.86 -25.84 7.50
C GLU A 9 19.53 -24.64 6.61
N VAL A 10 18.63 -23.74 7.05
CA VAL A 10 18.32 -22.51 6.29
C VAL A 10 19.51 -21.56 6.30
N ARG A 11 20.22 -21.44 7.42
CA ARG A 11 21.40 -20.58 7.56
C ARG A 11 22.48 -20.93 6.53
N ASP A 12 22.71 -22.21 6.28
CA ASP A 12 23.65 -22.70 5.27
C ASP A 12 23.22 -22.37 3.83
N LEU A 13 21.91 -22.21 3.59
CA LEU A 13 21.36 -21.85 2.28
C LEU A 13 21.36 -20.33 2.02
N LEU A 14 21.49 -19.47 3.04
CA LEU A 14 21.39 -18.01 2.88
C LEU A 14 22.40 -17.40 1.90
N PRO A 15 23.69 -17.81 1.85
CA PRO A 15 24.63 -17.27 0.86
C PRO A 15 24.21 -17.58 -0.58
N ALA A 16 23.70 -18.79 -0.82
CA ALA A 16 23.19 -19.20 -2.12
C ALA A 16 21.88 -18.46 -2.47
N ALA A 17 21.02 -18.22 -1.48
CA ALA A 17 19.82 -17.41 -1.66
C ALA A 17 20.15 -15.94 -2.01
N ALA A 18 21.18 -15.36 -1.38
CA ALA A 18 21.63 -13.99 -1.63
C ALA A 18 22.21 -13.81 -3.04
N LEU A 19 22.83 -14.85 -3.59
CA LEU A 19 23.33 -14.90 -4.97
C LEU A 19 22.24 -15.30 -5.99
N GLU A 20 21.00 -15.49 -5.55
CA GLU A 20 19.86 -15.90 -6.38
C GLU A 20 20.09 -17.20 -7.17
N ILE A 21 20.89 -18.12 -6.63
CA ILE A 21 21.19 -19.42 -7.28
C ILE A 21 20.30 -20.56 -6.80
N LEU A 22 19.49 -20.36 -5.75
CA LEU A 22 18.54 -21.36 -5.27
C LEU A 22 17.30 -21.41 -6.15
N ASP A 23 16.77 -22.61 -6.37
CA ASP A 23 15.51 -22.83 -7.07
C ASP A 23 14.54 -23.72 -6.26
N GLY A 24 13.33 -23.89 -6.82
CA GLY A 24 12.36 -24.86 -6.36
C GLY A 24 12.05 -24.82 -4.85
N GLU A 25 12.29 -25.94 -4.18
CA GLU A 25 11.92 -26.16 -2.78
C GLU A 25 12.87 -25.46 -1.80
N GLU A 26 14.15 -25.32 -2.16
CA GLU A 26 15.14 -24.67 -1.30
C GLU A 26 14.83 -23.19 -1.14
N LEU A 27 14.53 -22.50 -2.24
CA LEU A 27 14.12 -21.10 -2.20
C LEU A 27 12.82 -20.92 -1.41
N ARG A 28 11.83 -21.81 -1.59
CA ARG A 28 10.58 -21.76 -0.82
C ARG A 28 10.82 -21.89 0.68
N ARG A 29 11.70 -22.80 1.11
CA ARG A 29 12.07 -22.98 2.53
C ARG A 29 12.75 -21.74 3.11
N VAL A 30 13.74 -21.17 2.41
CA VAL A 30 14.42 -19.95 2.85
C VAL A 30 13.44 -18.77 2.98
N VAL A 31 12.56 -18.59 1.99
CA VAL A 31 11.55 -17.51 2.01
C VAL A 31 10.52 -17.70 3.14
N ALA A 32 10.09 -18.93 3.39
CA ALA A 32 9.16 -19.21 4.49
C ALA A 32 9.83 -18.91 5.85
N HIS A 33 11.05 -19.39 6.07
CA HIS A 33 11.74 -19.24 7.34
C HIS A 33 12.14 -17.79 7.65
N THR A 34 12.63 -17.04 6.66
CA THR A 34 13.02 -15.62 6.84
C THR A 34 11.83 -14.70 7.14
N ARG A 35 10.58 -15.12 6.89
CA ARG A 35 9.39 -14.39 7.34
C ARG A 35 9.14 -14.51 8.84
N GLU A 36 9.61 -15.59 9.45
CA GLU A 36 9.34 -15.94 10.84
C GLU A 36 10.58 -15.77 11.74
N CYS A 37 11.78 -15.76 11.16
CA CYS A 37 13.05 -15.65 11.88
C CYS A 37 13.81 -14.37 11.49
N ALA A 38 13.78 -13.37 12.39
CA ALA A 38 14.45 -12.08 12.18
C ALA A 38 15.97 -12.21 12.00
N GLU A 39 16.63 -13.08 12.76
CA GLU A 39 18.07 -13.33 12.65
C GLU A 39 18.46 -13.81 11.24
N CYS A 40 17.74 -14.79 10.68
CA CYS A 40 17.98 -15.27 9.32
C CYS A 40 17.67 -14.21 8.26
N ALA A 41 16.68 -13.33 8.51
CA ALA A 41 16.36 -12.24 7.60
C ALA A 41 17.47 -11.18 7.57
N GLU A 42 17.96 -10.78 8.74
CA GLU A 42 19.09 -9.84 8.87
C GLU A 42 20.36 -10.39 8.22
N LEU A 43 20.68 -11.67 8.48
CA LEU A 43 21.85 -12.33 7.89
C LEU A 43 21.73 -12.46 6.36
N LEU A 44 20.54 -12.71 5.83
CA LEU A 44 20.29 -12.73 4.39
C LEU A 44 20.54 -11.35 3.75
N ASP A 45 20.11 -10.28 4.41
CA ASP A 45 20.32 -8.91 3.93
C ASP A 45 21.80 -8.50 4.01
N GLU A 46 22.53 -8.96 5.03
CA GLU A 46 23.99 -8.81 5.11
C GLU A 46 24.67 -9.47 3.89
N TYR A 47 24.33 -10.72 3.57
CA TYR A 47 24.88 -11.39 2.39
C TYR A 47 24.51 -10.70 1.08
N ARG A 48 23.28 -10.18 0.94
CA ARG A 48 22.88 -9.39 -0.24
C ARG A 48 23.69 -8.11 -0.38
N SER A 49 23.99 -7.44 0.74
CA SER A 49 24.82 -6.23 0.72
C SER A 49 26.24 -6.53 0.22
N VAL A 50 26.82 -7.66 0.66
CA VAL A 50 28.13 -8.14 0.19
C VAL A 50 28.07 -8.52 -1.28
N ALA A 51 27.05 -9.27 -1.71
CA ALA A 51 26.85 -9.63 -3.11
C ALA A 51 26.74 -8.39 -4.00
N PHE A 52 26.03 -7.36 -3.55
CA PHE A 52 25.93 -6.09 -4.26
C PHE A 52 27.29 -5.39 -4.37
N ALA A 53 28.04 -5.28 -3.27
CA ALA A 53 29.37 -4.68 -3.27
C ALA A 53 30.35 -5.41 -4.22
N LEU A 54 30.21 -6.73 -4.37
CA LEU A 54 31.00 -7.49 -5.34
C LEU A 54 30.68 -7.11 -6.79
N THR A 55 29.43 -6.73 -7.11
CA THR A 55 29.07 -6.33 -8.48
C THR A 55 29.72 -5.01 -8.91
N ASP A 56 30.02 -4.11 -7.97
CA ASP A 56 30.77 -2.88 -8.24
C ASP A 56 32.24 -3.13 -8.59
N LEU A 57 32.80 -4.26 -8.17
CA LEU A 57 34.18 -4.66 -8.50
C LEU A 57 34.28 -5.31 -9.89
N LEU A 58 33.17 -5.73 -10.49
CA LEU A 58 33.18 -6.31 -11.82
C LEU A 58 33.38 -5.20 -12.86
N PRO A 59 34.26 -5.39 -13.86
CA PRO A 59 34.38 -4.44 -14.95
C PRO A 59 33.03 -4.34 -15.68
N PRO A 60 32.62 -3.12 -16.10
CA PRO A 60 31.35 -2.95 -16.78
C PRO A 60 31.34 -3.76 -18.08
N SER A 61 30.63 -4.88 -18.08
CA SER A 61 30.43 -5.67 -19.31
C SER A 61 29.32 -5.04 -20.12
N ALA A 62 29.65 -4.38 -21.23
CA ALA A 62 28.63 -3.97 -22.20
C ALA A 62 27.95 -5.23 -22.76
N PRO A 63 26.62 -5.39 -22.63
CA PRO A 63 25.97 -6.56 -23.20
C PRO A 63 26.17 -6.54 -24.74
N PRO A 64 26.59 -7.65 -25.36
CA PRO A 64 26.97 -7.68 -26.78
C PRO A 64 25.80 -7.46 -27.77
N ARG A 65 24.55 -7.27 -27.30
CA ARG A 65 23.35 -7.10 -28.14
C ARG A 65 22.47 -5.91 -27.73
N SER A 66 23.07 -4.87 -27.15
CA SER A 66 22.38 -3.91 -26.28
C SER A 66 21.68 -2.72 -26.96
N GLY A 67 21.91 -2.42 -28.25
CA GLY A 67 21.28 -1.26 -28.89
C GLY A 67 19.79 -1.46 -29.18
N ALA A 68 19.47 -2.40 -30.08
CA ALA A 68 18.12 -2.64 -30.55
C ALA A 68 17.19 -3.18 -29.44
N LEU A 69 17.70 -4.05 -28.56
CA LEU A 69 16.92 -4.57 -27.44
C LEU A 69 16.59 -3.47 -26.42
N ARG A 70 17.58 -2.62 -26.07
CA ARG A 70 17.34 -1.46 -25.20
C ARG A 70 16.36 -0.48 -25.82
N ALA A 71 16.48 -0.20 -27.12
CA ALA A 71 15.54 0.67 -27.83
C ALA A 71 14.11 0.11 -27.76
N ARG A 72 13.92 -1.20 -27.96
CA ARG A 72 12.62 -1.87 -27.83
C ARG A 72 12.07 -1.80 -26.41
N LEU A 73 12.89 -2.05 -25.39
CA LEU A 73 12.48 -1.96 -23.98
C LEU A 73 12.09 -0.53 -23.59
N LEU A 74 12.87 0.47 -24.02
CA LEU A 74 12.56 1.88 -23.78
C LEU A 74 11.30 2.34 -24.53
N ALA A 75 11.06 1.85 -25.74
CA ALA A 75 9.83 2.14 -26.47
C ALA A 75 8.59 1.59 -25.72
N ARG A 76 8.64 0.33 -25.29
CA ARG A 76 7.56 -0.31 -24.53
C ARG A 76 7.27 0.41 -23.20
N ALA A 77 8.31 0.79 -22.46
CA ALA A 77 8.14 1.55 -21.22
C ALA A 77 7.53 2.95 -21.45
N ARG A 78 7.74 3.57 -22.61
CA ARG A 78 7.10 4.84 -22.97
C ARG A 78 5.63 4.64 -23.34
N GLU A 79 5.32 3.60 -24.11
CA GLU A 79 3.94 3.23 -24.47
C GLU A 79 3.10 2.93 -23.22
N GLU A 80 3.63 2.17 -22.25
CA GLU A 80 2.93 1.91 -20.98
C GLU A 80 2.64 3.19 -20.20
N ARG A 81 3.58 4.15 -20.19
CA ARG A 81 3.37 5.46 -19.56
C ARG A 81 2.36 6.34 -20.32
N GLN A 82 2.33 6.25 -21.64
CA GLN A 82 1.41 7.02 -22.49
C GLN A 82 -0.01 6.44 -22.45
N GLY A 83 -0.17 5.12 -22.48
CA GLY A 83 -1.46 4.44 -22.31
C GLY A 83 -2.08 4.69 -20.93
N ALA A 84 -1.26 4.86 -19.90
CA ALA A 84 -1.72 5.30 -18.57
C ALA A 84 -2.15 6.78 -18.52
N ALA A 85 -1.71 7.62 -19.47
CA ALA A 85 -2.06 9.04 -19.54
C ALA A 85 -3.35 9.31 -20.34
N GLU A 86 -3.80 8.36 -21.16
CA GLU A 86 -4.94 8.55 -22.08
C GLU A 86 -6.29 8.05 -21.52
N THR A 87 -6.31 7.57 -20.27
CA THR A 87 -7.59 7.34 -19.58
C THR A 87 -8.18 8.71 -19.19
N PRO A 88 -9.38 9.10 -19.68
CA PRO A 88 -9.98 10.38 -19.33
C PRO A 88 -10.15 10.44 -17.82
N GLY A 89 -9.66 11.54 -17.24
CA GLY A 89 -9.38 11.69 -15.81
C GLY A 89 -10.43 11.07 -14.89
N ARG A 90 -10.08 9.92 -14.31
CA ARG A 90 -10.64 9.50 -13.03
C ARG A 90 -10.30 10.65 -12.07
N PRO A 91 -11.29 11.34 -11.46
CA PRO A 91 -11.02 12.53 -10.69
C PRO A 91 -10.05 12.17 -9.56
N ARG A 92 -8.95 12.93 -9.43
CA ARG A 92 -7.88 12.81 -8.41
C ARG A 92 -8.39 13.09 -6.98
N ILE A 93 -9.58 12.63 -6.62
CA ILE A 93 -10.16 12.75 -5.28
C ILE A 93 -9.43 11.80 -4.31
N THR A 94 -8.84 10.71 -4.81
CA THR A 94 -8.12 9.73 -3.97
C THR A 94 -6.82 10.28 -3.36
N SER A 95 -6.18 11.28 -3.97
CA SER A 95 -4.95 11.87 -3.41
C SER A 95 -5.21 12.69 -2.16
N VAL A 96 -6.27 13.51 -2.16
CA VAL A 96 -6.64 14.31 -0.99
C VAL A 96 -7.26 13.41 0.08
N VAL A 97 -8.07 12.42 -0.31
CA VAL A 97 -8.65 11.47 0.64
C VAL A 97 -7.58 10.59 1.28
N ASN A 98 -6.59 10.05 0.55
CA ASN A 98 -5.51 9.26 1.15
C ASN A 98 -4.59 10.10 2.04
N MET A 99 -4.34 11.36 1.68
CA MET A 99 -3.59 12.26 2.54
C MET A 99 -4.32 12.48 3.87
N TRP A 100 -5.61 12.81 3.85
CA TRP A 100 -6.42 12.98 5.06
C TRP A 100 -6.60 11.68 5.85
N MET A 101 -6.67 10.53 5.18
CA MET A 101 -6.80 9.22 5.82
C MET A 101 -5.51 8.82 6.55
N GLY A 102 -4.33 9.20 6.03
CA GLY A 102 -3.05 9.04 6.73
C GLY A 102 -3.00 9.83 8.04
N TRP A 103 -3.43 11.10 8.01
CA TRP A 103 -3.51 11.92 9.23
C TRP A 103 -4.57 11.42 10.21
N ALA A 104 -5.71 10.90 9.72
CA ALA A 104 -6.75 10.32 10.57
C ALA A 104 -6.28 9.05 11.29
N VAL A 105 -5.52 8.17 10.63
CA VAL A 105 -4.95 6.97 11.24
C VAL A 105 -3.88 7.35 12.28
N ALA A 106 -3.00 8.30 11.96
CA ALA A 106 -1.99 8.78 12.90
C ALA A 106 -2.63 9.42 14.15
N ALA A 107 -3.66 10.26 13.97
CA ALA A 107 -4.40 10.86 15.08
C ALA A 107 -5.16 9.80 15.91
N GLY A 108 -5.72 8.78 15.25
CA GLY A 108 -6.36 7.65 15.90
C GLY A 108 -5.39 6.84 16.77
N MET A 109 -4.23 6.46 16.24
CA MET A 109 -3.19 5.76 17.01
C MET A 109 -2.68 6.59 18.18
N ALA A 110 -2.44 7.90 17.98
CA ALA A 110 -2.04 8.80 19.05
C ALA A 110 -3.11 8.88 20.16
N GLY A 111 -4.40 8.93 19.78
CA GLY A 111 -5.51 8.89 20.72
C GLY A 111 -5.58 7.58 21.52
N VAL A 112 -5.43 6.44 20.86
CA VAL A 112 -5.42 5.12 21.52
C VAL A 112 -4.24 4.99 22.48
N LEU A 113 -3.04 5.42 22.07
CA LEU A 113 -1.86 5.44 22.95
C LEU A 113 -2.07 6.36 24.15
N LEU A 114 -2.67 7.53 23.95
CA LEU A 114 -2.95 8.48 25.03
C LEU A 114 -3.99 7.94 26.01
N VAL A 115 -5.04 7.28 25.52
CA VAL A 115 -6.04 6.59 26.36
C VAL A 115 -5.40 5.42 27.11
N HIS A 116 -4.59 4.60 26.45
CA HIS A 116 -3.86 3.50 27.08
C HIS A 116 -2.93 4.01 28.18
N HIS A 117 -2.22 5.12 27.94
CA HIS A 117 -1.31 5.73 28.91
C HIS A 117 -2.06 6.40 30.07
N ALA A 118 -3.26 6.94 29.82
CA ALA A 118 -4.15 7.51 30.84
C ALA A 118 -4.80 6.43 31.72
N VAL A 119 -5.10 5.25 31.16
CA VAL A 119 -5.63 4.10 31.91
C VAL A 119 -4.60 3.57 32.93
N HIS A 120 -3.29 3.66 32.63
CA HIS A 120 -2.24 3.29 33.58
C HIS A 120 -1.92 4.36 34.64
N ARG A 121 -2.49 5.57 34.57
CA ARG A 121 -2.39 6.61 35.62
C ARG A 121 -3.79 7.08 36.04
N PRO A 122 -4.46 6.37 36.96
CA PRO A 122 -5.87 6.61 37.23
C PRO A 122 -6.03 7.87 38.10
N LEU A 123 -6.82 8.85 37.62
CA LEU A 123 -7.99 9.44 38.32
C LEU A 123 -8.36 10.88 37.94
N VAL A 124 -7.58 11.62 37.12
CA VAL A 124 -7.90 13.05 36.85
C VAL A 124 -8.44 13.35 35.44
N TRP A 125 -8.28 12.44 34.47
CA TRP A 125 -8.54 12.74 33.04
C TRP A 125 -9.81 12.13 32.43
N GLY A 126 -10.67 11.48 33.23
CA GLY A 126 -11.89 10.84 32.73
C GLY A 126 -12.83 11.79 31.97
N TRP A 127 -12.93 13.04 32.40
CA TRP A 127 -13.76 14.07 31.75
C TRP A 127 -13.22 14.54 30.39
N VAL A 128 -11.90 14.45 30.18
CA VAL A 128 -11.30 14.81 28.89
C VAL A 128 -11.60 13.72 27.85
N ALA A 129 -11.54 12.46 28.26
CA ALA A 129 -11.87 11.33 27.38
C ALA A 129 -13.34 11.37 26.93
N THR A 130 -14.28 11.67 27.84
CA THR A 130 -15.70 11.81 27.48
C THR A 130 -15.96 13.03 26.60
N GLY A 131 -15.29 14.15 26.86
CA GLY A 131 -15.35 15.35 26.01
C GLY A 131 -14.85 15.08 24.59
N ALA A 132 -13.70 14.40 24.45
CA ALA A 132 -13.15 14.04 23.14
C ALA A 132 -14.06 13.09 22.36
N LEU A 133 -14.63 12.08 23.03
CA LEU A 133 -15.58 11.14 22.42
C LEU A 133 -16.85 11.86 21.94
N ALA A 134 -17.41 12.75 22.76
CA ALA A 134 -18.59 13.52 22.39
C ALA A 134 -18.34 14.42 21.17
N LEU A 135 -17.20 15.12 21.13
CA LEU A 135 -16.81 15.95 19.99
C LEU A 135 -16.68 15.12 18.71
N LEU A 136 -16.01 13.95 18.80
CA LEU A 136 -15.84 13.04 17.67
C LEU A 136 -17.20 12.57 17.11
N LEU A 137 -18.15 12.22 17.98
CA LEU A 137 -19.50 11.83 17.57
C LEU A 137 -20.27 12.96 16.90
N VAL A 138 -20.13 14.21 17.37
CA VAL A 138 -20.74 15.40 16.73
C VAL A 138 -20.17 15.61 15.33
N VAL A 139 -18.84 15.50 15.16
CA VAL A 139 -18.19 15.65 13.86
C VAL A 139 -18.65 14.56 12.88
N ILE A 140 -18.66 13.29 13.32
CA ILE A 140 -19.13 12.17 12.49
C ILE A 140 -20.61 12.34 12.11
N GLY A 141 -21.45 12.73 13.06
CA GLY A 141 -22.87 12.99 12.83
C GLY A 141 -23.12 14.12 11.83
N GLY A 142 -22.38 15.22 11.96
CA GLY A 142 -22.42 16.35 11.03
C GLY A 142 -21.98 15.94 9.63
N TYR A 143 -20.89 15.18 9.52
CA TYR A 143 -20.38 14.68 8.24
C TYR A 143 -21.38 13.73 7.56
N ALA A 144 -21.98 12.81 8.31
CA ALA A 144 -23.01 11.89 7.80
C ALA A 144 -24.24 12.64 7.29
N ARG A 145 -24.65 13.73 7.96
CA ARG A 145 -25.78 14.58 7.52
C ARG A 145 -25.47 15.28 6.18
N ILE A 146 -24.27 15.83 6.02
CA ILE A 146 -23.85 16.48 4.78
C ILE A 146 -23.78 15.47 3.63
N GLN A 147 -23.19 14.29 3.88
CA GLN A 147 -23.14 13.21 2.90
C GLN A 147 -24.53 12.82 2.39
N ARG A 148 -25.50 12.64 3.29
CA ARG A 148 -26.88 12.33 2.91
C ARG A 148 -27.51 13.38 1.99
N SER A 149 -27.26 14.67 2.24
CA SER A 149 -27.76 15.76 1.38
C SER A 149 -27.15 15.74 -0.03
N ARG A 150 -25.89 15.33 -0.16
CA ARG A 150 -25.23 15.20 -1.47
C ARG A 150 -25.78 14.03 -2.27
N VAL A 151 -26.07 12.91 -1.58
CA VAL A 151 -26.63 11.72 -2.22
C VAL A 151 -28.06 11.97 -2.73
N SER A 152 -28.90 12.68 -1.96
CA SER A 152 -30.24 13.03 -2.43
C SER A 152 -30.19 13.95 -3.66
N ALA A 153 -29.34 14.98 -3.63
CA ALA A 153 -29.19 15.90 -4.76
C ALA A 153 -28.70 15.21 -6.05
N LEU A 154 -27.85 14.18 -5.93
CA LEU A 154 -27.43 13.37 -7.08
C LEU A 154 -28.56 12.49 -7.60
N ARG A 155 -29.33 11.88 -6.71
CA ARG A 155 -30.49 11.06 -7.08
C ARG A 155 -31.54 11.88 -7.84
N ASP A 156 -31.80 13.11 -7.39
CA ASP A 156 -32.74 14.03 -8.06
C ASP A 156 -32.27 14.44 -9.47
N ARG A 157 -30.95 14.55 -9.68
CA ARG A 157 -30.39 14.84 -11.01
C ARG A 157 -30.52 13.65 -11.96
N VAL A 158 -30.34 12.43 -11.45
CA VAL A 158 -30.49 11.21 -12.25
C VAL A 158 -31.94 11.05 -12.72
N THR A 159 -32.90 11.19 -11.81
CA THR A 159 -34.33 11.10 -12.17
C THR A 159 -34.75 12.21 -13.14
N ALA A 160 -34.20 13.42 -13.00
CA ALA A 160 -34.42 14.49 -13.97
C ALA A 160 -33.91 14.14 -15.37
N LEU A 161 -32.71 13.56 -15.50
CA LEU A 161 -32.14 13.14 -16.78
C LEU A 161 -32.91 11.97 -17.42
N GLU A 162 -33.37 11.02 -16.61
CA GLU A 162 -34.23 9.93 -17.08
C GLU A 162 -35.52 10.49 -17.71
N SER A 163 -36.17 11.46 -17.07
CA SER A 163 -37.40 12.07 -17.59
C SER A 163 -37.20 12.82 -18.94
N VAL A 164 -36.04 13.45 -19.13
CA VAL A 164 -35.69 14.13 -20.39
C VAL A 164 -35.47 13.10 -21.49
N THR A 165 -34.84 11.97 -21.17
CA THR A 165 -34.57 10.88 -22.13
C THR A 165 -35.88 10.23 -22.58
N THR A 166 -36.80 9.95 -21.65
CA THR A 166 -38.13 9.39 -21.97
C THR A 166 -38.95 10.34 -22.85
N ARG A 167 -38.98 11.64 -22.53
CA ARG A 167 -39.70 12.63 -23.36
C ARG A 167 -39.14 12.75 -24.76
N ARG A 168 -37.81 12.61 -24.91
CA ARG A 168 -37.16 12.62 -26.23
C ARG A 168 -37.56 11.41 -27.07
N SER A 169 -37.61 10.22 -26.48
CA SER A 169 -38.03 9.00 -27.21
C SER A 169 -39.50 9.01 -27.65
N GLU A 170 -40.39 9.73 -26.94
CA GLU A 170 -41.80 9.85 -27.30
C GLU A 170 -42.06 10.85 -28.44
N GLY A 171 -41.17 11.81 -28.67
CA GLY A 171 -41.33 12.86 -29.70
C GLY A 171 -40.78 12.50 -31.08
N GLU A 172 -40.05 11.39 -31.22
CA GLU A 172 -39.41 10.94 -32.48
C GLU A 172 -40.20 9.84 -33.22
N GLY A 173 -41.38 9.44 -32.72
CA GLY A 173 -42.28 8.45 -33.34
C GLY A 173 -43.58 9.06 -33.86
#